data_AF-A0A1M5I4H2-F1
#
_entry.id   AF-A0A1M5I4H2-F1
#
_cell.length_a   1.000
_cell.length_b   1.000
_cell.length_c   1.000
_cell.angle_alpha   90.00
_cell.angle_beta   90.00
_cell.angle_gamma   90.00
#
_symmetry.space_group_name_H-M   'P 1'
#
loop_
_entity.id
_entity.type
_entity.pdbx_description
1 polymer ?
#
loop_
_entity_poly.entity_id
_entity_poly.type
_entity_poly.pdbx_seq_one_letter_code
_entity_poly.pdbx_strand_id
1 'polypeptide(L)'
;MEDVTDRLWELAATGRLGRVRPGMPLAEAEDALGPGVPHPAIKMLGPSASGYPYRWGHLALFVADGRVDEVALEPTAPVGMETFLEGLRQANVPFEPYPELSSGQQIAMRTKVGAVAFFTHFDVSEDIERAGYYLVYVRNRVA
;
A
#
# COMPACT_ATOMS: atom_id res chain seq x y z
N MET A 1 -16.74 4.07 10.73
CA MET A 1 -16.08 3.70 9.45
C MET A 1 -14.63 4.06 9.67
N GLU A 2 -13.77 3.06 9.84
CA GLU A 2 -12.35 3.25 10.15
C GLU A 2 -11.70 4.07 9.02
N ASP A 3 -10.91 5.08 9.37
CA ASP A 3 -10.29 5.99 8.40
C ASP A 3 -9.23 5.21 7.60
N VAL A 4 -9.27 5.31 6.27
CA VAL A 4 -8.24 4.67 5.41
C VAL A 4 -6.85 5.21 5.73
N THR A 5 -6.75 6.44 6.24
CA THR A 5 -5.50 7.02 6.74
C THR A 5 -4.92 6.23 7.91
N ASP A 6 -5.75 5.83 8.88
CA ASP A 6 -5.31 5.01 10.02
C ASP A 6 -4.78 3.65 9.56
N ARG A 7 -5.45 3.06 8.56
CA ARG A 7 -5.05 1.80 7.93
C ARG A 7 -3.74 1.90 7.16
N LEU A 8 -3.49 3.03 6.51
CA LEU A 8 -2.21 3.30 5.84
C LEU A 8 -1.06 3.39 6.84
N TRP A 9 -1.27 4.08 7.96
CA TRP A 9 -0.29 4.14 9.05
C TRP A 9 -0.12 2.79 9.74
N GLU A 10 -1.19 2.03 9.95
CA GLU A 10 -1.13 0.66 10.49
C GLU A 10 -0.22 -0.22 9.62
N LEU A 11 -0.45 -0.22 8.30
CA LEU A 11 0.35 -1.00 7.37
C LEU A 11 1.81 -0.56 7.37
N ALA A 12 2.07 0.75 7.39
CA ALA A 12 3.44 1.29 7.46
C ALA A 12 4.13 0.93 8.79
N ALA A 13 3.41 0.97 9.91
CA ALA A 13 3.93 0.74 11.24
C ALA A 13 4.20 -0.75 11.52
N THR A 14 3.31 -1.61 11.06
CA THR A 14 3.27 -3.02 11.49
C THR A 14 3.59 -4.00 10.36
N GLY A 15 3.58 -3.55 9.11
CA GLY A 15 3.75 -4.39 7.93
C GLY A 15 2.54 -5.29 7.64
N ARG A 16 1.41 -5.07 8.32
CA ARG A 16 0.17 -5.81 8.18
C ARG A 16 -1.04 -4.88 8.29
N LEU A 17 -2.21 -5.38 7.90
CA LEU A 17 -3.47 -4.68 7.98
C LEU A 17 -4.49 -5.56 8.70
N GLY A 18 -4.80 -5.25 9.95
CA GLY A 18 -5.47 -6.15 10.88
C GLY A 18 -4.73 -7.49 10.96
N ARG A 19 -5.41 -8.56 10.50
CA ARG A 19 -4.83 -9.92 10.45
C ARG A 19 -4.04 -10.20 9.18
N VAL A 20 -4.23 -9.41 8.12
CA VAL A 20 -3.70 -9.68 6.78
C VAL A 20 -2.27 -9.20 6.66
N ARG A 21 -1.36 -10.08 6.25
CA ARG A 21 0.08 -9.82 6.17
C ARG A 21 0.73 -10.60 5.04
N PRO A 22 1.91 -10.16 4.53
CA PRO A 22 2.70 -10.98 3.63
C PRO A 22 3.01 -12.37 4.22
N GLY A 23 3.04 -13.40 3.37
CA GLY A 23 3.25 -14.81 3.69
C GLY A 23 2.01 -15.59 4.14
N MET A 24 0.88 -14.90 4.39
CA MET A 24 -0.40 -15.54 4.73
C MET A 24 -1.01 -16.26 3.50
N PRO A 25 -1.63 -17.45 3.65
CA PRO A 25 -2.40 -18.05 2.56
C PRO A 25 -3.54 -17.14 2.08
N LEU A 26 -3.84 -17.11 0.78
CA LEU A 26 -4.93 -16.31 0.24
C LEU A 26 -6.27 -16.66 0.91
N ALA A 27 -6.53 -17.94 1.13
CA ALA A 27 -7.76 -18.40 1.79
C ALA A 27 -7.93 -17.79 3.20
N GLU A 28 -6.86 -17.72 4.00
CA GLU A 28 -6.91 -17.09 5.33
C GLU A 28 -7.15 -15.57 5.25
N ALA A 29 -6.64 -14.92 4.20
CA ALA A 29 -6.91 -13.50 3.95
C ALA A 29 -8.38 -13.28 3.53
N GLU A 30 -8.94 -14.15 2.69
CA GLU A 30 -10.35 -14.13 2.30
C GLU A 30 -11.29 -14.45 3.47
N ASP A 31 -10.89 -15.32 4.40
CA ASP A 31 -11.64 -15.56 5.64
C ASP A 31 -11.70 -14.29 6.51
N ALA A 32 -10.65 -13.45 6.49
CA ALA A 32 -10.59 -12.22 7.26
C ALA A 32 -11.29 -11.02 6.59
N LEU A 33 -11.28 -10.95 5.25
CA LEU A 33 -11.74 -9.80 4.47
C LEU A 33 -13.05 -10.04 3.70
N GLY A 34 -13.49 -11.30 3.61
CA GLY A 34 -14.41 -11.76 2.57
C GLY A 34 -13.69 -12.04 1.24
N PRO A 35 -14.39 -12.60 0.24
CA PRO A 35 -13.79 -12.94 -1.06
C PRO A 35 -13.29 -11.68 -1.78
N GLY A 36 -12.09 -11.77 -2.36
CA GLY A 36 -11.51 -10.68 -3.15
C GLY A 36 -12.04 -10.66 -4.58
N VAL A 37 -11.91 -9.52 -5.24
CA VAL A 37 -12.16 -9.41 -6.69
C VAL A 37 -10.85 -9.69 -7.43
N PRO A 38 -10.68 -10.86 -8.07
CA PRO A 38 -9.47 -11.14 -8.84
C PRO A 38 -9.40 -10.25 -10.08
N HIS A 39 -8.20 -9.76 -10.38
CA HIS A 39 -7.91 -9.09 -11.65
C HIS A 39 -8.31 -9.95 -12.86
N PRO A 40 -8.80 -9.38 -13.98
CA PRO A 40 -9.21 -10.15 -15.16
C PRO A 40 -8.17 -11.15 -15.67
N ALA A 41 -6.88 -10.80 -15.59
CA ALA A 41 -5.80 -11.72 -15.97
C ALA A 41 -5.78 -13.01 -15.12
N ILE A 42 -6.08 -12.94 -13.83
CA ILE A 42 -6.19 -14.12 -12.96
C ILE A 42 -7.39 -14.97 -13.37
N LYS A 43 -8.51 -14.33 -13.75
CA LYS A 43 -9.69 -15.06 -14.25
C LYS A 43 -9.40 -15.78 -15.57
N MET A 44 -8.56 -15.21 -16.42
CA MET A 44 -8.22 -15.75 -17.75
C MET A 44 -7.10 -16.79 -17.72
N LEU A 45 -6.05 -16.54 -16.94
CA LEU A 45 -4.80 -17.33 -16.94
C LEU A 45 -4.71 -18.26 -15.72
N GLY A 46 -5.64 -18.13 -14.77
CA GLY A 46 -5.67 -18.91 -13.54
C GLY A 46 -4.95 -18.24 -12.36
N PRO A 47 -5.03 -18.85 -11.16
CA PRO A 47 -4.48 -18.29 -9.91
C PRO A 47 -2.95 -18.21 -9.88
N SER A 48 -2.26 -18.83 -10.85
CA SER A 48 -0.80 -18.75 -11.01
C SER A 48 -0.34 -17.51 -11.80
N ALA A 49 -1.26 -16.65 -12.25
CA ALA A 49 -0.94 -15.41 -12.95
C ALA A 49 -0.28 -14.39 -12.00
N SER A 50 1.03 -14.52 -11.84
CA SER A 50 1.85 -13.66 -10.98
C SER A 50 1.81 -12.19 -11.45
N GLY A 51 1.97 -11.27 -10.49
CA GLY A 51 1.99 -9.83 -10.74
C GLY A 51 0.62 -9.16 -10.83
N TYR A 52 -0.48 -9.93 -10.71
CA TYR A 52 -1.84 -9.38 -10.69
C TYR A 52 -2.48 -9.53 -9.31
N PRO A 53 -3.27 -8.54 -8.85
CA PRO A 53 -3.83 -8.55 -7.50
C PRO A 53 -5.25 -9.15 -7.43
N TYR A 54 -5.61 -9.57 -6.22
CA TYR A 54 -6.98 -9.62 -5.72
C TYR A 54 -7.30 -8.29 -5.02
N ARG A 55 -8.47 -7.70 -5.28
CA ARG A 55 -8.84 -6.37 -4.77
C ARG A 55 -10.05 -6.38 -3.82
N TRP A 56 -9.97 -5.52 -2.80
CA TRP A 56 -11.06 -5.13 -1.88
C TRP A 56 -11.12 -3.60 -1.83
N GLY A 57 -11.68 -2.99 -2.88
CA GLY A 57 -11.61 -1.54 -3.08
C GLY A 57 -10.16 -1.09 -3.29
N HIS A 58 -9.65 -0.29 -2.34
CA HIS A 58 -8.29 0.26 -2.37
C HIS A 58 -7.21 -0.67 -1.82
N LEU A 59 -7.60 -1.80 -1.21
CA LEU A 59 -6.68 -2.85 -0.79
C LEU A 59 -6.44 -3.81 -1.95
N ALA A 60 -5.18 -4.09 -2.24
CA ALA A 60 -4.73 -5.06 -3.22
C ALA A 60 -3.80 -6.09 -2.56
N LEU A 61 -4.07 -7.37 -2.78
CA LEU A 61 -3.19 -8.47 -2.38
C LEU A 61 -2.61 -9.13 -3.64
N PHE A 62 -1.29 -9.12 -3.77
CA PHE A 62 -0.60 -9.88 -4.81
C PHE A 62 -0.29 -11.27 -4.26
N VAL A 63 -0.58 -12.29 -5.06
CA VAL A 63 -0.50 -13.69 -4.63
C VAL A 63 0.50 -14.43 -5.50
N ALA A 64 1.40 -15.16 -4.85
CA ALA A 64 2.32 -16.11 -5.46
C ALA A 64 2.19 -17.45 -4.73
N ASP A 65 2.07 -18.55 -5.49
CA ASP A 65 1.95 -19.91 -4.95
C ASP A 65 0.85 -20.06 -3.86
N GLY A 66 -0.29 -19.38 -4.06
CA GLY A 66 -1.42 -19.40 -3.15
C GLY A 66 -1.23 -18.62 -1.83
N ARG A 67 -0.13 -17.86 -1.71
CA ARG A 67 0.17 -17.02 -0.55
C ARG A 67 0.29 -15.56 -0.94
N VAL A 68 -0.08 -14.67 -0.04
CA VAL A 68 0.07 -13.23 -0.18
C VAL A 68 1.56 -12.89 -0.24
N ASP A 69 2.05 -12.45 -1.38
CA ASP A 69 3.42 -11.96 -1.57
C ASP A 69 3.51 -10.48 -1.15
N GLU A 70 2.49 -9.68 -1.51
CA GLU A 70 2.44 -8.24 -1.22
C GLU A 70 1.04 -7.82 -0.77
N VAL A 71 0.99 -6.96 0.24
CA VAL A 71 -0.18 -6.21 0.70
C VAL A 71 0.02 -4.76 0.32
N ALA A 72 -0.86 -4.18 -0.50
CA ALA A 72 -0.80 -2.78 -0.91
C ALA A 72 -2.12 -2.07 -0.62
N LEU A 73 -2.06 -0.86 -0.09
CA LEU A 73 -3.22 -0.02 0.22
C LEU A 73 -3.05 1.35 -0.42
N GLU A 74 -4.02 1.72 -1.25
CA GLU A 74 -4.13 3.05 -1.85
C GLU A 74 -4.97 3.97 -0.92
N PRO A 75 -4.71 5.29 -0.89
CA PRO A 75 -5.54 6.21 -0.14
C PRO A 75 -6.88 6.44 -0.86
N THR A 76 -7.96 6.69 -0.10
CA THR A 76 -9.29 7.05 -0.64
C THR A 76 -9.43 8.53 -0.99
N ALA A 77 -8.52 9.37 -0.50
CA ALA A 77 -8.48 10.81 -0.71
C ALA A 77 -7.01 11.26 -0.77
N PRO A 78 -6.69 12.43 -1.36
CA PRO A 78 -5.31 12.91 -1.41
C PRO A 78 -4.68 13.03 -0.02
N VAL A 79 -3.61 12.26 0.23
CA VAL A 79 -2.81 12.35 1.46
C VAL A 79 -1.45 12.96 1.12
N GLY A 80 -1.20 14.17 1.60
CA GLY A 80 0.09 14.83 1.41
C GLY A 80 1.22 14.11 2.15
N MET A 81 2.43 14.14 1.59
CA MET A 81 3.61 13.51 2.18
C MET A 81 3.83 13.96 3.64
N GLU A 82 3.83 15.26 3.91
CA GLU A 82 4.03 15.77 5.28
C GLU A 82 2.98 15.27 6.28
N THR A 83 1.70 15.21 5.87
CA THR A 83 0.64 14.64 6.71
C THR A 83 0.91 13.19 7.03
N PHE A 84 1.31 12.40 6.03
CA PHE A 84 1.61 10.99 6.22
C PHE A 84 2.82 10.79 7.15
N LEU A 85 3.91 11.53 6.92
CA LEU A 85 5.13 11.45 7.71
C LEU A 85 4.90 11.89 9.15
N GLU A 86 4.09 12.93 9.37
CA GLU A 86 3.75 13.39 10.71
C GLU A 86 2.97 12.32 11.50
N GLY A 87 2.02 11.63 10.86
CA GLY A 87 1.35 10.50 11.49
C GLY A 87 2.32 9.36 11.88
N LEU A 88 3.31 9.05 11.04
CA LEU A 88 4.36 8.09 11.41
C LEU A 88 5.22 8.56 12.58
N ARG A 89 5.57 9.86 12.63
CA ARG A 89 6.32 10.43 13.76
C ARG A 89 5.51 10.33 15.06
N GLN A 90 4.23 10.68 15.02
CA GLN A 90 3.32 10.58 16.18
C GLN A 90 3.16 9.13 16.65
N ALA A 91 3.14 8.18 15.72
CA ALA A 91 3.11 6.75 16.00
C ALA A 91 4.48 6.15 16.41
N ASN A 92 5.55 6.96 16.50
CA ASN A 92 6.92 6.52 16.76
C ASN A 92 7.42 5.42 15.80
N VAL A 93 7.04 5.51 14.53
CA VAL A 93 7.45 4.56 13.48
C VAL A 93 8.71 5.09 12.80
N PRO A 94 9.87 4.42 12.94
CA PRO A 94 11.09 4.82 12.23
C PRO A 94 10.95 4.55 10.74
N PHE A 95 11.35 5.54 9.94
CA PHE A 95 11.37 5.45 8.48
C PHE A 95 12.65 6.07 7.90
N GLU A 96 13.06 5.55 6.75
CA GLU A 96 14.19 6.03 5.97
C GLU A 96 13.71 6.46 4.59
N PRO A 97 13.92 7.73 4.18
CA PRO A 97 13.64 8.15 2.82
C PRO A 97 14.64 7.53 1.84
N TYR A 98 14.16 7.18 0.65
CA TYR A 98 14.97 6.66 -0.47
C TYR A 98 15.02 7.71 -1.57
N PRO A 99 16.01 8.64 -1.52
CA PRO A 99 16.16 9.67 -2.53
C PRO A 99 16.60 9.10 -3.88
N GLU A 100 17.23 7.93 -3.93
CA GLU A 100 17.81 7.39 -5.18
C GLU A 100 16.77 6.90 -6.20
N LEU A 101 15.50 6.73 -5.79
CA LEU A 101 14.38 6.45 -6.70
C LEU A 101 13.78 7.73 -7.30
N SER A 102 14.30 8.91 -6.94
CA SER A 102 13.82 10.19 -7.44
C SER A 102 14.26 10.42 -8.90
N SER A 103 13.55 9.84 -9.85
CA SER A 103 13.19 10.65 -11.02
C SER A 103 12.38 11.82 -10.45
N GLY A 104 12.67 13.07 -10.84
CA GLY A 104 12.39 14.30 -10.07
C GLY A 104 10.94 14.57 -9.60
N GLN A 105 9.99 13.67 -9.87
CA GLN A 105 8.61 13.71 -9.42
C GLN A 105 8.20 12.54 -8.51
N GLN A 106 9.12 11.70 -8.04
CA GLN A 106 8.79 10.53 -7.21
C GLN A 106 9.68 10.44 -5.97
N ILE A 107 9.09 10.05 -4.84
CA ILE A 107 9.80 9.80 -3.59
C ILE A 107 9.28 8.49 -3.02
N ALA A 108 10.16 7.68 -2.45
CA ALA A 108 9.78 6.54 -1.64
C ALA A 108 10.41 6.64 -0.26
N MET A 109 9.81 5.98 0.72
CA MET A 109 10.46 5.70 1.99
C MET A 109 10.18 4.26 2.41
N ARG A 110 11.02 3.74 3.30
CA ARG A 110 10.83 2.42 3.91
C ARG A 110 10.78 2.54 5.43
N THR A 111 9.86 1.83 6.06
CA THR A 111 9.83 1.71 7.52
C THR A 111 10.67 0.52 7.99
N LYS A 112 11.00 0.46 9.28
CA LYS A 112 11.79 -0.63 9.86
C LYS A 112 11.20 -2.04 9.63
N VAL A 113 9.87 -2.13 9.51
CA VAL A 113 9.16 -3.40 9.24
C VAL A 113 9.16 -3.79 7.76
N GLY A 114 9.83 -3.03 6.90
CA GLY A 114 9.97 -3.29 5.47
C GLY A 114 8.88 -2.66 4.59
N ALA A 115 7.85 -2.05 5.19
CA ALA A 115 6.79 -1.38 4.45
C ALA A 115 7.33 -0.17 3.69
N VAL A 116 6.88 0.01 2.45
CA VAL A 116 7.29 1.08 1.55
C VAL A 116 6.10 1.98 1.28
N ALA A 117 6.27 3.28 1.52
CA ALA A 117 5.33 4.30 1.07
C ALA A 117 5.88 4.97 -0.19
N PHE A 118 5.03 5.16 -1.19
CA PHE A 118 5.40 5.77 -2.47
C PHE A 118 4.60 7.04 -2.70
N PHE A 119 5.29 8.12 -3.09
CA PHE A 119 4.73 9.44 -3.32
C PHE A 119 5.08 9.93 -4.71
N THR A 120 4.13 10.64 -5.33
CA THR A 120 4.32 11.31 -6.62
C THR A 120 4.04 12.81 -6.47
N HIS A 121 4.85 13.63 -7.13
CA HIS A 121 4.64 15.06 -7.26
C HIS A 121 3.55 15.33 -8.28
N PHE A 122 2.51 16.05 -7.86
CA PHE A 122 1.46 16.53 -8.75
C PHE A 122 1.61 18.04 -8.92
N ASP A 123 1.75 18.46 -10.18
CA ASP A 123 1.74 19.86 -10.61
C ASP A 123 0.66 20.00 -11.67
N VAL A 124 -0.59 20.19 -11.26
CA VAL A 124 -1.67 20.41 -12.22
C VAL A 124 -2.70 21.37 -11.64
N SER A 125 -2.83 22.51 -12.31
CA SER A 125 -3.97 23.41 -12.26
C SER A 125 -5.25 22.64 -12.54
N GLU A 126 -6.09 22.44 -11.52
CA GLU A 126 -7.52 22.79 -11.51
C GLU A 126 -8.26 22.15 -10.32
N ASP A 127 -7.71 21.15 -9.63
CA ASP A 127 -8.44 20.50 -8.52
C ASP A 127 -7.57 19.92 -7.37
N ILE A 128 -6.37 20.46 -7.16
CA ILE A 128 -5.58 20.22 -5.95
C ILE A 128 -5.06 21.56 -5.46
N GLU A 129 -5.50 22.04 -4.30
CA GLU A 129 -5.23 23.41 -3.82
C GLU A 129 -3.73 23.73 -3.60
N ARG A 130 -2.80 22.75 -3.70
CA ARG A 130 -1.35 22.96 -3.58
C ARG A 130 -0.55 21.95 -4.43
N ALA A 131 0.44 22.41 -5.17
CA ALA A 131 1.46 21.53 -5.77
C ALA A 131 2.28 20.84 -4.66
N GLY A 132 2.59 19.55 -4.84
CA GLY A 132 3.36 18.80 -3.84
C GLY A 132 3.36 17.28 -4.04
N TYR A 133 4.00 16.58 -3.10
CA TYR A 133 4.05 15.13 -3.08
C TYR A 133 2.84 14.54 -2.36
N TYR A 134 2.15 13.63 -3.05
CA TYR A 134 0.99 12.92 -2.53
C TYR A 134 1.26 11.42 -2.51
N LEU A 135 0.77 10.77 -1.45
CA LEU A 135 0.85 9.33 -1.27
C LEU A 135 0.05 8.64 -2.38
N VAL A 136 0.66 7.68 -3.05
CA VAL A 136 0.02 6.83 -4.06
C VAL A 136 -0.41 5.52 -3.42
N TYR A 137 0.46 4.91 -2.63
CA TYR A 137 0.16 3.70 -1.87
C TYR A 137 1.17 3.49 -0.74
N VAL A 138 0.77 2.66 0.22
CA VAL A 138 1.67 1.98 1.16
C VAL A 138 1.62 0.50 0.83
N ARG A 139 2.78 -0.16 0.74
CA ARG A 139 2.86 -1.61 0.52
C ARG A 139 3.81 -2.28 1.48
N ASN A 140 3.59 -3.55 1.74
CA ASN A 140 4.58 -4.42 2.37
C ASN A 140 4.60 -5.76 1.65
N ARG A 141 5.79 -6.35 1.51
CA ARG A 141 6.01 -7.60 0.77
C ARG A 141 6.82 -8.60 1.58
N VAL A 142 6.79 -9.87 1.20
CA VAL A 142 7.71 -10.87 1.74
C VAL A 142 9.15 -10.43 1.41
N ALA A 143 10.03 -10.53 2.41
CA ALA A 143 11.44 -10.18 2.33
C ALA A 143 12.23 -11.18 1.49
#